data_AF-A0A9P0CX34-F1
#
_entry.id   AF-A0A9P0CX34-F1
#
_cell.length_a   1.000
_cell.length_b   1.000
_cell.length_c   1.000
_cell.angle_alpha   90.00
_cell.angle_beta   90.00
_cell.angle_gamma   90.00
#
_symmetry.space_group_name_H-M   'P 1'
#
loop_
_entity.id
_entity.type
_entity.pdbx_description
1 polymer ?
#
loop_
_entity_poly.entity_id
_entity_poly.type
_entity_poly.pdbx_seq_one_letter_code
_entity_poly.pdbx_strand_id
1 'polypeptide(L)'
;MPVVIFLYTKCGPLYLMDMYSLKEKTNPTKYRSFTDGGRFAIKRSDKFWYGTWSGMVIEKSLMRTMKTVGGLTRGRGVQESVLSRWIMRMSFSHNICDVVENFSI
;
A
#
# COMPACT_ATOMS: atom_id res chain seq x y z
N MET A 1 -12.92 14.90 0.91
CA MET A 1 -12.54 14.11 -0.28
C MET A 1 -11.65 14.83 -1.32
N PRO A 2 -11.56 16.18 -1.43
CA PRO A 2 -10.70 16.80 -2.46
C PRO A 2 -9.20 16.80 -2.13
N VAL A 3 -8.82 16.71 -0.85
CA VAL A 3 -7.41 16.78 -0.42
C VAL A 3 -6.58 15.59 -0.89
N VAL A 4 -7.17 14.39 -0.95
CA VAL A 4 -6.45 13.16 -1.33
C VAL A 4 -6.11 13.16 -2.83
N ILE A 5 -7.02 13.63 -3.68
CA ILE A 5 -6.80 13.72 -5.14
C ILE A 5 -5.75 14.79 -5.48
N PHE A 6 -5.77 15.93 -4.78
CA PHE A 6 -4.82 17.03 -4.99
C PHE A 6 -3.37 16.67 -4.64
N LEU A 7 -3.17 15.88 -3.58
CA LEU A 7 -1.83 15.39 -3.22
C LEU A 7 -1.30 14.38 -4.26
N TYR A 8 -2.18 13.51 -4.77
CA TYR A 8 -1.81 12.53 -5.80
C TYR A 8 -1.39 13.17 -7.12
N THR A 9 -2.07 14.23 -7.57
CA THR A 9 -1.66 14.94 -8.79
C THR A 9 -0.33 15.69 -8.62
N LYS A 10 -0.03 16.22 -7.42
CA LYS A 10 1.29 16.79 -7.11
C LYS A 10 2.42 15.76 -7.15
N CYS A 11 2.15 14.50 -6.77
CA CYS A 11 3.13 13.42 -6.80
C CYS A 11 3.25 12.74 -8.18
N GLY A 12 2.39 13.07 -9.15
CA GLY A 12 2.42 12.48 -10.50
C GLY A 12 3.79 12.59 -11.19
N PRO A 13 4.43 13.76 -11.22
CA PRO A 13 5.77 13.90 -11.82
C PRO A 13 6.86 13.07 -11.11
N LEU A 14 6.81 12.96 -9.78
CA LEU A 14 7.75 12.13 -9.01
C LEU A 14 7.57 10.65 -9.36
N TYR A 15 6.32 10.20 -9.42
CA TYR A 15 5.98 8.85 -9.86
C TYR A 15 6.51 8.56 -11.27
N LEU A 16 6.33 9.51 -12.19
CA LEU A 16 6.81 9.39 -13.56
C LEU A 16 8.34 9.24 -13.60
N MET A 17 9.07 10.09 -12.87
CA MET A 17 10.53 10.00 -12.76
C MET A 17 10.99 8.66 -12.17
N ASP A 18 10.34 8.18 -11.10
CA ASP A 18 10.66 6.89 -10.52
C ASP A 18 10.36 5.72 -11.47
N MET A 19 9.28 5.81 -12.26
CA MET A 19 8.98 4.81 -13.30
C MET A 19 10.02 4.81 -14.42
N TYR A 20 10.57 5.98 -14.81
CA TYR A 20 11.68 6.05 -15.76
C TYR A 20 12.95 5.40 -15.22
N SER A 21 13.27 5.62 -13.95
CA SER A 21 14.44 5.00 -13.30
C SER A 21 14.21 3.55 -12.83
N LEU A 22 12.99 3.02 -12.96
CA LEU A 22 12.62 1.69 -12.44
C LEU A 22 13.45 0.57 -13.08
N LYS A 23 13.76 0.70 -14.37
CA LYS A 23 14.55 -0.29 -15.14
C LYS A 23 15.97 -0.44 -14.59
N GLU A 24 16.55 0.65 -14.08
CA GLU A 24 17.92 0.68 -13.55
C GLU A 24 17.97 0.27 -12.08
N LYS A 25 16.94 0.61 -11.29
CA LYS A 25 16.87 0.31 -9.85
C LYS A 25 16.43 -1.13 -9.54
N THR A 26 15.74 -1.80 -10.48
CA THR A 26 15.05 -3.08 -10.21
C THR A 26 15.73 -4.25 -10.89
N ASN A 27 15.64 -5.44 -10.28
CA ASN A 27 16.08 -6.69 -10.91
C ASN A 27 15.32 -6.92 -12.24
N PRO A 28 16.00 -7.25 -13.34
CA PRO A 28 15.37 -7.45 -14.66
C PRO A 28 14.21 -8.47 -14.67
N THR A 29 14.22 -9.47 -13.79
CA THR A 29 13.11 -10.45 -13.66
C THR A 29 11.85 -9.82 -13.08
N LYS A 30 11.99 -8.96 -12.06
CA LYS A 30 10.88 -8.21 -11.45
C LYS A 30 10.37 -7.13 -12.40
N TYR A 31 11.27 -6.44 -13.11
CA TYR A 31 10.89 -5.46 -14.14
C TYR A 31 10.02 -6.08 -15.23
N ARG A 32 10.42 -7.25 -15.75
CA ARG A 32 9.63 -7.95 -16.78
C ARG A 32 8.27 -8.44 -16.26
N SER A 33 8.22 -8.92 -15.03
CA SER A 33 6.97 -9.34 -14.38
C SER A 33 6.01 -8.17 -14.18
N PHE A 34 6.56 -6.98 -13.91
CA PHE A 34 5.83 -5.72 -13.80
C PHE A 34 5.29 -5.23 -15.15
N THR A 35 6.10 -5.22 -16.21
CA THR A 35 5.70 -4.74 -17.55
C THR A 35 4.80 -5.73 -18.30
N ASP A 36 5.19 -7.00 -18.34
CA ASP A 36 4.56 -8.01 -19.20
C ASP A 36 3.44 -8.76 -18.46
N GLY A 37 3.62 -8.96 -17.15
CA GLY A 37 2.71 -9.74 -16.31
C GLY A 37 1.63 -8.92 -15.60
N GLY A 38 1.71 -7.58 -15.62
CA GLY A 38 0.80 -6.71 -14.86
C GLY A 38 0.79 -6.98 -13.35
N ARG A 39 1.89 -7.54 -12.82
CA ARG A 39 2.03 -8.00 -11.43
C ARG A 39 2.39 -6.84 -10.49
N PHE A 40 1.44 -5.93 -10.36
CA PHE A 40 1.46 -4.82 -9.40
C PHE A 40 0.08 -4.57 -8.79
N ALA A 41 -0.97 -5.05 -9.45
CA ALA A 41 -2.35 -4.87 -9.05
C ALA A 41 -2.96 -6.18 -8.55
N ILE A 42 -3.39 -6.17 -7.29
CA ILE A 42 -4.22 -7.22 -6.71
C ILE A 42 -5.63 -7.09 -7.29
N LYS A 43 -6.10 -8.16 -7.94
CA LYS A 43 -7.44 -8.26 -8.52
C LYS A 43 -8.23 -9.33 -7.77
N ARG A 44 -9.45 -9.00 -7.32
CA ARG A 44 -10.41 -10.02 -6.79
C ARG A 44 -11.40 -10.54 -7.83
N SER A 45 -11.36 -9.97 -9.03
CA SER A 45 -12.23 -10.32 -10.16
C SER A 45 -11.47 -10.07 -11.45
N ASP A 46 -11.76 -10.85 -12.50
CA ASP A 46 -11.10 -10.78 -13.80
C ASP A 46 -11.60 -9.63 -14.71
N LYS A 47 -12.27 -8.63 -14.12
CA LYS A 47 -12.72 -7.46 -14.84
C LYS A 47 -11.53 -6.54 -15.14
N PHE A 48 -11.49 -6.02 -16.37
CA PHE A 48 -10.36 -5.27 -16.93
C PHE A 48 -9.84 -4.11 -16.05
N TRP A 49 -10.73 -3.40 -15.32
CA TRP A 49 -10.39 -2.26 -14.45
C TRP A 49 -10.48 -2.54 -12.94
N TYR A 50 -10.35 -3.78 -12.50
CA TYR A 50 -10.58 -4.17 -11.08
C TYR A 50 -9.30 -4.36 -10.26
N GLY A 51 -8.16 -3.88 -10.74
CA GLY A 51 -6.88 -3.98 -10.06
C GLY A 51 -6.63 -2.83 -9.09
N THR A 52 -6.28 -3.13 -7.84
CA THR A 52 -5.76 -2.14 -6.88
C THR A 52 -4.30 -2.45 -6.58
N TRP A 53 -3.44 -1.43 -6.53
CA TRP A 53 -2.03 -1.63 -6.17
C TRP A 53 -1.90 -2.33 -4.80
N SER A 54 -1.07 -3.36 -4.71
CA SER A 54 -0.70 -4.05 -3.46
C SER A 54 -0.45 -3.10 -2.27
N GLY A 55 0.43 -2.09 -2.42
CA GLY A 55 0.70 -1.07 -1.41
C GLY A 55 -0.55 -0.31 -0.94
N MET A 56 -1.44 0.08 -1.86
CA MET A 56 -2.71 0.71 -1.48
C MET A 56 -3.63 -0.23 -0.71
N VAL A 57 -3.62 -1.53 -1.03
CA VAL A 57 -4.40 -2.54 -0.29
C VAL A 57 -3.86 -2.70 1.12
N ILE A 58 -2.53 -2.79 1.27
CA ILE A 58 -1.85 -2.89 2.56
C ILE A 58 -2.17 -1.66 3.42
N GLU A 59 -1.93 -0.45 2.88
CA GLU A 59 -2.17 0.81 3.57
C GLU A 59 -3.64 0.92 4.02
N LYS A 60 -4.59 0.71 3.09
CA LYS A 60 -6.02 0.82 3.43
C LYS A 60 -6.46 -0.24 4.44
N SER A 61 -5.94 -1.46 4.36
CA SER A 61 -6.26 -2.54 5.30
C SER A 61 -5.74 -2.22 6.71
N LEU A 62 -4.49 -1.76 6.80
CA LEU A 62 -3.87 -1.36 8.05
C LEU A 62 -4.60 -0.15 8.66
N MET A 63 -4.82 0.89 7.87
CA MET A 63 -5.52 2.10 8.31
C MET A 63 -6.97 1.81 8.72
N ARG A 64 -7.66 0.89 8.03
CA ARG A 64 -8.99 0.43 8.46
C ARG A 64 -8.92 -0.22 9.84
N THR A 65 -7.93 -1.09 10.07
CA THR A 65 -7.73 -1.77 11.36
C THR A 65 -7.49 -0.76 12.49
N MET A 66 -6.71 0.30 12.22
CA MET A 66 -6.48 1.40 13.15
C MET A 66 -7.75 2.18 13.50
N LYS A 67 -8.53 2.52 12.48
CA LYS A 67 -9.73 3.36 12.61
C LYS A 67 -10.93 2.62 13.22
N THR A 68 -11.06 1.32 12.98
CA THR A 68 -12.26 0.54 13.33
C THR A 68 -12.08 -0.36 14.54
N VAL A 69 -11.01 -1.15 14.60
CA VAL A 69 -10.79 -2.15 15.67
C VAL A 69 -9.90 -1.58 16.79
N GLY A 70 -8.96 -0.69 16.44
CA GLY A 70 -7.99 -0.11 17.38
C GLY A 70 -8.47 1.13 18.13
N GLY A 71 -9.50 1.83 17.64
CA GLY A 71 -10.03 3.05 18.27
C GLY A 71 -9.10 4.27 18.22
N LEU A 72 -7.96 4.18 17.53
CA LEU A 72 -6.91 5.21 17.54
C LEU A 72 -7.42 6.58 17.09
N THR A 73 -8.38 6.60 16.17
CA THR A 73 -8.95 7.83 15.59
C THR A 73 -10.38 8.11 16.04
N ARG A 74 -10.95 7.32 16.96
CA ARG A 74 -12.37 7.41 17.34
C ARG A 74 -12.48 7.64 18.85
N GLY A 75 -12.76 8.87 19.28
CA GLY A 75 -12.92 9.23 20.71
C GLY A 75 -12.16 10.50 21.12
N ARG A 76 -11.93 10.68 22.44
CA ARG A 76 -11.35 11.88 23.08
C ARG A 76 -9.81 11.93 23.14
N GLY A 77 -9.10 11.09 22.38
CA GLY A 77 -7.64 11.13 22.31
C GLY A 77 -7.00 9.75 22.12
N VAL A 78 -5.73 9.76 21.71
CA VAL A 78 -4.89 8.56 21.61
C VAL A 78 -4.38 8.21 23.01
N GLN A 79 -4.94 7.16 23.63
CA GLN A 79 -4.35 6.60 24.84
C GLN A 79 -3.03 5.87 24.52
N GLU A 80 -2.07 5.95 25.42
CA GLU A 80 -0.75 5.34 25.29
C GLU A 80 -0.80 3.80 25.16
N SER A 81 -1.78 3.18 25.81
CA SER A 81 -2.08 1.73 25.68
C SER A 81 -2.54 1.35 24.26
N VAL A 82 -3.26 2.25 23.58
CA VAL A 82 -3.71 2.04 22.20
C VAL A 82 -2.56 2.25 21.22
N LEU A 83 -1.71 3.24 21.49
CA LEU A 83 -0.52 3.53 20.69
C LEU A 83 0.50 2.39 20.76
N SER A 84 0.85 1.93 21.96
CA SER A 84 1.79 0.81 22.17
C SER A 84 1.31 -0.48 21.50
N ARG A 85 0.02 -0.80 21.64
CA ARG A 85 -0.60 -1.92 20.94
C ARG A 85 -0.53 -1.76 19.41
N TRP A 86 -0.63 -0.55 18.89
CA TRP A 86 -0.51 -0.31 17.45
C TRP A 86 0.93 -0.52 16.96
N ILE A 87 1.92 0.01 17.68
CA ILE A 87 3.34 -0.17 17.33
C ILE A 87 3.69 -1.67 17.24
N MET A 88 3.31 -2.46 18.27
CA MET A 88 3.54 -3.91 18.24
C MET A 88 2.83 -4.60 17.07
N ARG A 89 1.58 -4.23 16.77
CA ARG A 89 0.83 -4.80 15.64
C ARG A 89 1.45 -4.45 14.30
N MET A 90 2.04 -3.26 14.17
CA MET A 90 2.69 -2.84 12.94
C MET A 90 3.94 -3.67 12.66
N SER A 91 4.77 -3.91 13.68
CA SER A 91 5.94 -4.79 13.57
C SER A 91 5.55 -6.21 13.17
N PHE A 92 4.46 -6.76 13.72
CA PHE A 92 3.97 -8.08 13.34
C PHE A 92 3.39 -8.10 11.91
N SER A 93 2.73 -7.01 11.50
CA SER A 93 2.13 -6.91 10.16
C SER A 93 3.16 -6.78 9.05
N HIS A 94 4.40 -6.36 9.34
CA HIS A 94 5.47 -6.24 8.34
C HIS A 94 5.69 -7.54 7.58
N ASN A 95 5.80 -8.67 8.27
CA ASN A 95 5.98 -9.98 7.63
C ASN A 95 4.81 -10.32 6.68
N ILE A 96 3.58 -9.95 7.06
CA ILE A 96 2.40 -10.18 6.24
C ILE A 96 2.41 -9.26 5.02
N CYS A 97 2.80 -7.99 5.19
CA CYS A 97 2.96 -7.04 4.09
C CYS A 97 3.99 -7.53 3.07
N ASP A 98 5.15 -8.01 3.53
CA ASP A 98 6.21 -8.54 2.67
C ASP A 98 5.74 -9.75 1.88
N VAL A 99 5.02 -10.67 2.52
CA VAL A 99 4.44 -11.84 1.84
C VAL A 99 3.41 -11.40 0.82
N VAL A 100 2.50 -10.48 1.15
CA VAL A 100 1.48 -9.95 0.23
C VAL A 100 2.12 -9.22 -0.96
N GLU A 101 3.22 -8.52 -0.72
CA GLU A 101 3.98 -7.84 -1.77
C GLU A 101 4.66 -8.85 -2.69
N ASN A 102 5.30 -9.88 -2.13
CA ASN A 102 5.89 -10.98 -2.91
C ASN A 102 4.85 -11.79 -3.70
N PHE A 103 3.63 -11.95 -3.21
CA PHE A 103 2.53 -12.58 -3.96
C PHE A 103 2.01 -11.72 -5.12
N SER A 104 2.18 -10.40 -5.03
CA SER A 104 1.70 -9.48 -6.04
C SER A 104 2.73 -9.20 -7.15
N ILE A 105 3.99 -9.67 -7.01
CA ILE A 105 5.13 -9.46 -7.91
C ILE A 105 5.37 -10.68 -8.81
#